data_AF-A0A126T8X3-F1
#
_entry.id   AF-A0A126T8X3-F1
#
_cell.length_a   1.000
_cell.length_b   1.000
_cell.length_c   1.000
_cell.angle_alpha   90.00
_cell.angle_beta   90.00
_cell.angle_gamma   90.00
#
_symmetry.space_group_name_H-M   'P 1'
#
loop_
_entity.id
_entity.type
_entity.pdbx_description
1 polymer ?
#
loop_
_entity_poly.entity_id
_entity_poly.type
_entity_poly.pdbx_seq_one_letter_code
_entity_poly.pdbx_strand_id
1 'polypeptide(L)'
;MSKLRFFVSTLALVWLPNAQAAYSGSLSFVQPTGTVQTTDSIPVWLKLSLDAASEPLVFNSIGGGNPPFGINPANYPTSFSYYNSNTSQSSYINDGVLIAVDSISFSTSIACTGTFLGDSCSLAPYEFNFNDSGPDSILAKQDISLSPGDSLEYLLGTFKPNNGTAPAGNYEFYESGLTMYFYGTVRAPKLDDNGAPVLDGSGNPVLVDFVNAEGSLEIAGTECTSQNIPNCADIFTRTVVAPVPVPAAFWLFGSVMLGFVGCSRRGVVTRLV
;
A
#
# COMPACT_ATOMS: atom_id res chain seq x y z
N MET A 1 -14.01 -72.79 -20.91
CA MET A 1 -14.17 -71.68 -21.88
C MET A 1 -15.26 -70.75 -21.32
N SER A 2 -14.98 -69.91 -20.32
CA SER A 2 -14.46 -68.53 -20.37
C SER A 2 -15.11 -67.64 -21.42
N LYS A 3 -15.83 -66.60 -20.97
CA LYS A 3 -15.48 -65.18 -21.22
C LYS A 3 -16.27 -64.28 -20.27
N LEU A 4 -15.66 -64.01 -19.10
CA LEU A 4 -16.08 -62.99 -18.14
C LEU A 4 -15.70 -61.63 -18.72
N ARG A 5 -16.68 -60.75 -18.98
CA ARG A 5 -16.44 -59.39 -19.48
C ARG A 5 -16.22 -58.47 -18.29
N PHE A 6 -14.99 -58.03 -18.09
CA PHE A 6 -14.66 -56.93 -17.18
C PHE A 6 -15.12 -55.61 -17.78
N PHE A 7 -16.05 -54.93 -17.11
CA PHE A 7 -16.26 -53.49 -17.31
C PHE A 7 -15.19 -52.78 -16.51
N VAL A 8 -14.21 -52.19 -17.19
CA VAL A 8 -13.28 -51.24 -16.58
C VAL A 8 -14.01 -49.90 -16.53
N SER A 9 -14.57 -49.57 -15.37
CA SER A 9 -14.98 -48.19 -15.09
C SER A 9 -13.72 -47.34 -14.96
N THR A 10 -13.44 -46.57 -16.00
CA THR A 10 -12.47 -45.48 -15.94
C THR A 10 -12.97 -44.49 -14.89
N LEU A 11 -12.35 -44.46 -13.71
CA LEU A 11 -12.49 -43.33 -12.80
C LEU A 11 -11.99 -42.10 -13.56
N ALA A 12 -12.91 -41.22 -13.96
CA ALA A 12 -12.54 -39.88 -14.32
C ALA A 12 -11.94 -39.25 -13.05
N LEU A 13 -10.62 -39.05 -13.02
CA LEU A 13 -10.04 -38.05 -12.14
C LEU A 13 -10.66 -36.73 -12.58
N VAL A 14 -11.73 -36.34 -11.90
CA VAL A 14 -12.19 -34.96 -11.88
C VAL A 14 -10.96 -34.17 -11.44
N TRP A 15 -10.38 -33.42 -12.38
CA TRP A 15 -9.54 -32.28 -12.04
C TRP A 15 -10.44 -31.38 -11.18
N LEU A 16 -10.37 -31.58 -9.86
CA LEU A 16 -10.82 -30.55 -8.93
C LEU A 16 -9.95 -29.35 -9.30
N PRO A 17 -10.53 -28.20 -9.68
CA PRO A 17 -9.74 -26.97 -9.65
C PRO A 17 -9.19 -26.91 -8.23
N ASN A 18 -7.86 -26.98 -8.09
CA ASN A 18 -7.26 -26.53 -6.84
C ASN A 18 -7.84 -25.14 -6.65
N ALA A 19 -8.57 -24.93 -5.55
CA ALA A 19 -8.83 -23.59 -5.10
C ALA A 19 -7.46 -23.00 -4.82
N GLN A 20 -6.88 -22.33 -5.81
CA GLN A 20 -5.62 -21.64 -5.68
C GLN A 20 -5.89 -20.45 -4.79
N ALA A 21 -5.16 -20.36 -3.69
CA ALA A 21 -5.30 -19.25 -2.77
C ALA A 21 -4.84 -17.99 -3.50
N ALA A 22 -5.75 -17.03 -3.68
CA ALA A 22 -5.38 -15.69 -4.13
C ALA A 22 -4.29 -15.10 -3.22
N TYR A 23 -3.60 -14.07 -3.68
CA TYR A 23 -2.64 -13.35 -2.84
C TYR A 23 -3.32 -12.90 -1.54
N SER A 24 -2.78 -13.36 -0.42
CA SER A 24 -3.25 -13.03 0.92
C SER A 24 -2.06 -12.60 1.77
N GLY A 25 -2.20 -11.50 2.48
CA GLY A 25 -1.19 -10.99 3.38
C GLY A 25 -1.72 -9.87 4.27
N SER A 26 -0.81 -9.29 5.05
CA SER A 26 -1.11 -8.21 5.98
C SER A 26 -0.12 -7.07 5.88
N LEU A 27 -0.59 -5.86 6.21
CA LEU A 27 0.25 -4.70 6.43
C LEU A 27 0.36 -4.41 7.92
N SER A 28 1.59 -4.13 8.37
CA SER A 28 1.87 -3.71 9.76
C SER A 28 2.84 -2.55 9.77
N PHE A 29 2.73 -1.66 10.76
CA PHE A 29 3.67 -0.56 10.90
C PHE A 29 5.00 -1.06 11.47
N VAL A 30 6.13 -0.72 10.84
CA VAL A 30 7.47 -1.13 11.30
C VAL A 30 7.81 -0.49 12.64
N GLN A 31 7.44 0.79 12.81
CA GLN A 31 7.57 1.53 14.06
C GLN A 31 6.20 2.12 14.43
N PRO A 32 5.32 1.34 15.08
CA PRO A 32 3.94 1.75 15.35
C PRO A 32 3.89 2.90 16.34
N THR A 33 4.78 2.97 17.34
CA THR A 33 4.77 4.01 18.37
C THR A 33 6.05 4.85 18.39
N GLY A 34 5.98 6.11 18.83
CA GLY A 34 7.17 6.92 19.05
C GLY A 34 6.88 8.33 19.58
N THR A 35 7.94 9.06 19.95
CA THR A 35 7.86 10.47 20.36
C THR A 35 8.60 11.33 19.36
N VAL A 36 8.01 12.46 18.97
CA VAL A 36 8.60 13.41 18.01
C VAL A 36 8.40 14.85 18.48
N GLN A 37 9.18 15.78 17.94
CA GLN A 37 8.98 17.22 18.15
C GLN A 37 7.82 17.74 17.29
N THR A 38 7.26 18.89 17.68
CA THR A 38 6.16 19.55 16.93
C THR A 38 6.50 19.89 15.49
N THR A 39 7.78 20.00 15.14
CA THR A 39 8.27 20.34 13.80
C THR A 39 8.69 19.12 12.96
N ASP A 40 8.68 17.93 13.54
CA ASP A 40 9.24 16.75 12.88
C ASP A 40 8.32 16.24 11.78
N SER A 41 8.93 15.85 10.65
CA SER A 41 8.28 15.01 9.65
C SER A 41 8.37 13.55 10.09
N ILE A 42 7.27 12.81 9.98
CA ILE A 42 7.14 11.46 10.52
C ILE A 42 7.00 10.48 9.36
N PRO A 43 8.05 9.68 9.04
CA PRO A 43 7.92 8.65 8.02
C PRO A 43 7.05 7.49 8.52
N VAL A 44 6.21 6.98 7.62
CA VAL A 44 5.35 5.83 7.87
C VAL A 44 5.87 4.66 7.04
N TRP A 45 6.56 3.75 7.72
CA TRP A 45 7.06 2.51 7.15
C TRP A 45 6.08 1.38 7.41
N LEU A 46 5.76 0.64 6.36
CA LEU A 46 4.93 -0.55 6.40
C LEU A 46 5.74 -1.79 6.07
N LYS A 47 5.36 -2.90 6.70
CA LYS A 47 5.83 -4.24 6.38
C LYS A 47 4.68 -5.03 5.78
N LEU A 48 4.79 -5.35 4.50
CA LEU A 48 3.95 -6.34 3.83
C LEU A 48 4.44 -7.73 4.21
N SER A 49 3.58 -8.55 4.79
CA SER A 49 3.86 -9.95 5.11
C SER A 49 2.90 -10.84 4.32
N LEU A 50 3.45 -11.80 3.57
CA LEU A 50 2.65 -12.71 2.78
C LEU A 50 2.25 -13.93 3.63
N ASP A 51 0.99 -14.33 3.62
CA ASP A 51 0.53 -15.44 4.44
C ASP A 51 1.22 -16.75 4.02
N ALA A 52 1.44 -17.66 4.98
CA ALA A 52 2.09 -18.94 4.70
C ALA A 52 1.28 -19.84 3.74
N ALA A 53 -0.03 -19.60 3.61
CA ALA A 53 -0.92 -20.30 2.69
C ALA A 53 -1.13 -19.55 1.35
N SER A 54 -0.55 -18.35 1.19
CA SER A 54 -0.66 -17.53 -0.01
C SER A 54 0.12 -18.12 -1.19
N GLU A 55 -0.20 -17.69 -2.40
CA GLU A 55 0.68 -17.89 -3.55
C GLU A 55 1.88 -16.92 -3.52
N PRO A 56 3.08 -17.33 -3.99
CA PRO A 56 4.24 -16.44 -4.04
C PRO A 56 3.95 -15.20 -4.89
N LEU A 57 4.26 -14.02 -4.35
CA LEU A 57 4.13 -12.76 -5.08
C LEU A 57 5.41 -12.52 -5.88
N VAL A 58 5.35 -12.82 -7.18
CA VAL A 58 6.41 -12.50 -8.14
C VAL A 58 5.86 -11.45 -9.10
N PHE A 59 6.38 -10.23 -9.03
CA PHE A 59 5.93 -9.11 -9.85
C PHE A 59 7.11 -8.51 -10.63
N ASN A 60 6.89 -8.20 -11.90
CA ASN A 60 7.81 -7.44 -12.75
C ASN A 60 7.04 -6.37 -13.54
N SER A 61 7.36 -5.09 -13.33
CA SER A 61 6.63 -3.95 -13.90
C SER A 61 6.88 -3.70 -15.39
N ILE A 62 7.96 -4.27 -15.96
CA ILE A 62 8.29 -4.12 -17.39
C ILE A 62 7.41 -5.07 -18.24
N GLY A 63 6.80 -6.06 -17.60
CA GLY A 63 6.02 -7.08 -18.27
C GLY A 63 6.90 -8.06 -19.05
N GLY A 64 6.24 -8.92 -19.81
CA GLY A 64 6.88 -10.08 -20.43
C GLY A 64 6.99 -11.27 -19.49
N GLY A 65 7.60 -12.35 -20.00
CA GLY A 65 7.64 -13.64 -19.31
C GLY A 65 6.37 -14.47 -19.47
N ASN A 66 6.39 -15.67 -18.89
CA ASN A 66 5.24 -16.55 -18.75
C ASN A 66 5.20 -17.05 -17.30
N PRO A 67 4.31 -16.53 -16.45
CA PRO A 67 3.16 -15.67 -16.77
C PRO A 67 3.51 -14.17 -16.97
N PRO A 68 2.67 -13.37 -17.67
CA PRO A 68 2.88 -11.94 -17.85
C PRO A 68 3.04 -11.20 -16.51
N PHE A 69 4.03 -10.30 -16.42
CA PHE A 69 4.33 -9.52 -15.21
C PHE A 69 4.66 -10.38 -13.97
N GLY A 70 4.89 -11.69 -14.14
CA GLY A 70 5.08 -12.64 -13.04
C GLY A 70 3.79 -13.10 -12.35
N ILE A 71 2.63 -12.58 -12.76
CA ILE A 71 1.34 -12.85 -12.11
C ILE A 71 0.57 -13.94 -12.84
N ASN A 72 0.29 -15.05 -12.14
CA ASN A 72 -0.51 -16.15 -12.65
C ASN A 72 -1.90 -15.65 -13.12
N PRO A 73 -2.33 -15.90 -14.37
CA PRO A 73 -3.65 -15.49 -14.85
C PRO A 73 -4.83 -15.99 -14.03
N ALA A 74 -4.66 -17.07 -13.25
CA ALA A 74 -5.67 -17.53 -12.29
C ALA A 74 -5.98 -16.52 -11.17
N ASN A 75 -5.06 -15.59 -10.90
CA ASN A 75 -5.19 -14.53 -9.89
C ASN A 75 -5.71 -13.20 -10.47
N TYR A 76 -6.02 -13.15 -11.77
CA TYR A 76 -6.60 -11.94 -12.35
C TYR A 76 -8.02 -11.75 -11.83
N PRO A 77 -8.45 -10.50 -11.58
CA PRO A 77 -9.82 -10.24 -11.18
C PRO A 77 -10.80 -10.67 -12.27
N THR A 78 -12.04 -10.94 -11.90
CA THR A 78 -13.14 -11.24 -12.83
C THR A 78 -14.11 -10.07 -12.99
N SER A 79 -14.00 -9.07 -12.12
CA SER A 79 -14.76 -7.82 -12.18
C SER A 79 -13.88 -6.68 -12.65
N PHE A 80 -14.36 -5.95 -13.65
CA PHE A 80 -13.65 -4.83 -14.26
C PHE A 80 -14.58 -3.62 -14.41
N SER A 81 -13.98 -2.45 -14.47
CA SER A 81 -14.61 -1.21 -14.92
C SER A 81 -14.09 -0.87 -16.31
N TYR A 82 -14.97 -0.32 -17.15
CA TYR A 82 -14.61 0.13 -18.49
C TYR A 82 -15.25 1.49 -18.75
N TYR A 83 -14.44 2.44 -19.24
CA TYR A 83 -14.92 3.76 -19.65
C TYR A 83 -14.99 3.86 -21.16
N ASN A 84 -16.20 4.04 -21.70
CA ASN A 84 -16.41 4.28 -23.11
C ASN A 84 -16.27 5.78 -23.41
N SER A 85 -15.16 6.16 -24.03
CA SER A 85 -14.88 7.56 -24.39
C SER A 85 -15.85 8.15 -25.41
N ASN A 86 -16.46 7.33 -26.27
CA ASN A 86 -17.41 7.80 -27.29
C ASN A 86 -18.74 8.22 -26.67
N THR A 87 -19.18 7.54 -25.60
CA THR A 87 -20.44 7.82 -24.90
C THR A 87 -20.25 8.56 -23.58
N SER A 88 -19.00 8.70 -23.12
CA SER A 88 -18.64 9.23 -21.80
C SER A 88 -19.35 8.50 -20.66
N GLN A 89 -19.44 7.17 -20.75
CA GLN A 89 -20.10 6.33 -19.76
C GLN A 89 -19.17 5.25 -19.24
N SER A 90 -19.24 5.01 -17.93
CA SER A 90 -18.60 3.88 -17.28
C SER A 90 -19.55 2.68 -17.24
N SER A 91 -19.00 1.49 -17.43
CA SER A 91 -19.71 0.21 -17.33
C SER A 91 -18.93 -0.73 -16.42
N TYR A 92 -19.65 -1.57 -15.68
CA TYR A 92 -19.07 -2.65 -14.89
C TYR A 92 -19.21 -3.95 -15.67
N ILE A 93 -18.12 -4.68 -15.77
CA ILE A 93 -18.03 -5.99 -16.41
C ILE A 93 -17.90 -7.01 -15.28
N ASN A 94 -18.90 -7.85 -15.13
CA ASN A 94 -18.83 -9.01 -14.25
C ASN A 94 -18.48 -10.25 -15.07
N ASP A 95 -17.76 -11.18 -14.46
CA ASP A 95 -17.32 -12.43 -15.08
C ASP A 95 -16.51 -12.21 -16.39
N GLY A 96 -15.77 -11.09 -16.43
CA GLY A 96 -14.86 -10.76 -17.52
C GLY A 96 -13.58 -11.57 -17.44
N VAL A 97 -13.01 -11.90 -18.60
CA VAL A 97 -11.71 -12.55 -18.71
C VAL A 97 -10.71 -11.56 -19.30
N LEU A 98 -9.65 -11.24 -18.56
CA LEU A 98 -8.55 -10.44 -19.08
C LEU A 98 -7.74 -11.26 -20.09
N ILE A 99 -7.93 -10.97 -21.38
CA ILE A 99 -7.34 -11.74 -22.50
C ILE A 99 -6.04 -11.12 -23.04
N ALA A 100 -5.80 -9.84 -22.74
CA ALA A 100 -4.54 -9.17 -22.97
C ALA A 100 -4.28 -8.22 -21.80
N VAL A 101 -3.07 -8.27 -21.24
CA VAL A 101 -2.65 -7.41 -20.13
C VAL A 101 -1.72 -6.34 -20.70
N ASP A 102 -2.11 -5.08 -20.57
CA ASP A 102 -1.31 -3.94 -20.99
C ASP A 102 -0.37 -3.48 -19.87
N SER A 103 -0.87 -3.45 -18.63
CA SER A 103 -0.06 -3.19 -17.44
C SER A 103 -0.65 -3.81 -16.18
N ILE A 104 0.24 -4.08 -15.22
CA ILE A 104 -0.10 -4.35 -13.82
C ILE A 104 0.69 -3.36 -12.97
N SER A 105 0.02 -2.73 -12.01
CA SER A 105 0.65 -1.77 -11.10
C SER A 105 0.15 -1.96 -9.67
N PHE A 106 0.95 -1.50 -8.71
CA PHE A 106 0.48 -1.33 -7.34
C PHE A 106 -0.12 0.06 -7.14
N SER A 107 -0.96 0.16 -6.13
CA SER A 107 -1.41 1.42 -5.54
C SER A 107 -1.46 1.25 -4.04
N THR A 108 -1.21 2.33 -3.33
CA THR A 108 -1.35 2.38 -1.87
C THR A 108 -2.45 3.35 -1.50
N SER A 109 -3.22 3.01 -0.47
CA SER A 109 -4.27 3.87 0.08
C SER A 109 -4.04 4.16 1.55
N ILE A 110 -4.67 5.21 2.04
CA ILE A 110 -4.83 5.51 3.46
C ILE A 110 -6.29 5.86 3.72
N ALA A 111 -6.81 5.55 4.90
CA ALA A 111 -8.08 6.13 5.32
C ALA A 111 -7.88 7.51 5.92
N CYS A 112 -8.87 8.37 5.69
CA CYS A 112 -8.99 9.68 6.31
C CYS A 112 -9.59 9.60 7.71
N THR A 113 -9.03 8.74 8.55
CA THR A 113 -9.45 8.52 9.93
C THR A 113 -8.27 8.71 10.87
N GLY A 114 -8.57 9.15 12.10
CA GLY A 114 -7.55 9.43 13.12
C GLY A 114 -7.17 10.90 13.21
N THR A 115 -6.32 11.18 14.19
CA THR A 115 -6.04 12.56 14.63
C THR A 115 -4.90 13.21 13.85
N PHE A 116 -4.16 12.44 13.04
CA PHE A 116 -3.19 13.00 12.09
C PHE A 116 -3.86 13.79 10.97
N LEU A 117 -4.91 13.22 10.36
CA LEU A 117 -5.54 13.69 9.11
C LEU A 117 -6.90 14.35 9.31
N GLY A 118 -7.44 14.30 10.54
CA GLY A 118 -8.81 14.74 10.81
C GLY A 118 -9.84 13.94 10.01
N ASP A 119 -11.11 14.30 10.16
CA ASP A 119 -12.16 13.71 9.34
C ASP A 119 -12.02 14.22 7.90
N SER A 120 -12.08 13.32 6.91
CA SER A 120 -12.02 13.63 5.46
C SER A 120 -10.68 14.09 4.88
N CYS A 121 -9.55 13.91 5.59
CA CYS A 121 -8.22 14.34 5.14
C CYS A 121 -8.15 15.85 4.85
N SER A 122 -9.00 16.65 5.49
CA SER A 122 -9.04 18.09 5.33
C SER A 122 -8.92 18.78 6.69
N LEU A 123 -8.24 19.94 6.71
CA LEU A 123 -8.06 20.76 7.92
C LEU A 123 -7.45 20.02 9.12
N ALA A 124 -6.35 19.31 8.87
CA ALA A 124 -5.66 18.50 9.86
C ALA A 124 -4.38 19.14 10.42
N PRO A 125 -3.82 18.65 11.54
CA PRO A 125 -2.52 19.10 12.02
C PRO A 125 -1.35 18.64 11.13
N TYR A 126 -1.54 17.57 10.35
CA TYR A 126 -0.55 17.04 9.41
C TYR A 126 -1.14 16.86 8.01
N GLU A 127 -0.30 16.99 6.99
CA GLU A 127 -0.57 16.49 5.64
C GLU A 127 0.19 15.19 5.43
N PHE A 128 -0.44 14.19 4.78
CA PHE A 128 0.25 12.99 4.36
C PHE A 128 0.76 13.12 2.93
N ASN A 129 2.05 12.95 2.75
CA ASN A 129 2.68 12.93 1.44
C ASN A 129 3.04 11.48 1.10
N PHE A 130 2.39 10.91 0.09
CA PHE A 130 2.72 9.58 -0.41
C PHE A 130 4.14 9.56 -0.99
N ASN A 131 4.81 8.43 -0.82
CA ASN A 131 6.10 8.18 -1.44
C ASN A 131 5.88 7.44 -2.76
N ASP A 132 5.50 8.15 -3.82
CA ASP A 132 5.09 7.51 -5.08
C ASP A 132 6.24 7.06 -5.99
N SER A 133 7.44 7.62 -5.78
CA SER A 133 8.59 7.40 -6.67
C SER A 133 9.94 7.30 -5.98
N GLY A 134 9.99 7.38 -4.65
CA GLY A 134 11.23 7.24 -3.90
C GLY A 134 11.81 5.82 -3.96
N PRO A 135 13.11 5.64 -3.67
CA PRO A 135 13.78 4.34 -3.74
C PRO A 135 13.18 3.29 -2.80
N ASP A 136 12.58 3.73 -1.69
CA ASP A 136 11.92 2.88 -0.71
C ASP A 136 10.41 2.70 -0.97
N SER A 137 9.89 3.27 -2.06
CA SER A 137 8.48 3.11 -2.45
C SER A 137 8.24 1.70 -2.97
N ILE A 138 7.11 1.10 -2.58
CA ILE A 138 6.64 -0.13 -3.25
C ILE A 138 6.18 0.13 -4.69
N LEU A 139 5.71 1.35 -4.99
CA LEU A 139 5.22 1.74 -6.32
C LEU A 139 6.36 1.93 -7.33
N ALA A 140 7.57 2.21 -6.86
CA ALA A 140 8.77 2.36 -7.69
C ALA A 140 9.54 1.05 -7.90
N LYS A 141 9.15 -0.05 -7.24
CA LYS A 141 9.84 -1.34 -7.37
C LYS A 141 9.49 -1.98 -8.70
N GLN A 142 10.51 -2.21 -9.52
CA GLN A 142 10.36 -2.89 -10.81
C GLN A 142 10.19 -4.40 -10.66
N ASP A 143 10.81 -4.97 -9.62
CA ASP A 143 10.78 -6.40 -9.34
C ASP A 143 10.45 -6.64 -7.86
N ILE A 144 9.49 -7.52 -7.60
CA ILE A 144 9.18 -8.04 -6.27
C ILE A 144 9.16 -9.56 -6.35
N SER A 145 9.80 -10.23 -5.39
CA SER A 145 9.74 -11.68 -5.23
C SER A 145 9.61 -11.98 -3.74
N LEU A 146 8.41 -12.37 -3.30
CA LEU A 146 8.11 -12.77 -1.94
C LEU A 146 7.54 -14.18 -1.93
N SER A 147 8.19 -15.07 -1.19
CA SER A 147 7.67 -16.41 -0.93
C SER A 147 6.60 -16.34 0.16
N PRO A 148 5.71 -17.34 0.27
CA PRO A 148 4.79 -17.44 1.39
C PRO A 148 5.53 -17.41 2.73
N GLY A 149 5.11 -16.54 3.64
CA GLY A 149 5.78 -16.28 4.92
C GLY A 149 6.91 -15.25 4.88
N ASP A 150 7.33 -14.79 3.70
CA ASP A 150 8.30 -13.70 3.57
C ASP A 150 7.64 -12.33 3.82
N SER A 151 8.47 -11.32 4.06
CA SER A 151 8.03 -9.94 4.26
C SER A 151 8.92 -8.92 3.55
N LEU A 152 8.33 -7.80 3.15
CA LEU A 152 9.01 -6.64 2.56
C LEU A 152 8.61 -5.37 3.30
N GLU A 153 9.60 -4.56 3.67
CA GLU A 153 9.37 -3.21 4.19
C GLU A 153 9.42 -2.17 3.06
N TYR A 154 8.56 -1.17 3.15
CA TYR A 154 8.54 -0.03 2.25
C TYR A 154 8.08 1.24 2.96
N LEU A 155 8.51 2.39 2.45
CA LEU A 155 8.04 3.69 2.90
C LEU A 155 6.73 4.01 2.17
N LEU A 156 5.61 4.02 2.90
CA LEU A 156 4.30 4.44 2.38
C LEU A 156 4.31 5.94 2.07
N GLY A 157 4.85 6.74 2.99
CA GLY A 157 4.83 8.19 2.90
C GLY A 157 5.26 8.86 4.18
N THR A 158 5.00 10.15 4.30
CA THR A 158 5.45 10.97 5.42
C THR A 158 4.36 11.94 5.85
N PHE A 159 4.04 11.94 7.15
CA PHE A 159 3.27 13.02 7.76
C PHE A 159 4.16 14.26 7.92
N LYS A 160 3.71 15.38 7.38
CA LYS A 160 4.36 16.69 7.54
C LYS A 160 3.45 17.61 8.34
N PRO A 161 3.95 18.27 9.40
CA PRO A 161 3.15 19.24 10.13
C PRO A 161 2.67 20.36 9.22
N ASN A 162 1.36 20.63 9.22
CA ASN A 162 0.81 21.75 8.48
C ASN A 162 1.36 23.05 9.05
N ASN A 163 1.73 23.99 8.17
CA ASN A 163 2.38 25.26 8.54
C ASN A 163 3.71 25.10 9.32
N GLY A 164 4.36 23.92 9.25
CA GLY A 164 5.67 23.66 9.84
C GLY A 164 5.68 23.33 11.34
N THR A 165 4.51 23.33 12.01
CA THR A 165 4.39 22.89 13.40
C THR A 165 3.02 22.29 13.69
N ALA A 166 2.99 21.19 14.43
CA ALA A 166 1.76 20.56 14.93
C ALA A 166 1.59 20.84 16.44
N PRO A 167 0.35 20.89 16.97
CA PRO A 167 0.12 20.92 18.41
C PRO A 167 0.72 19.71 19.13
N ALA A 168 1.22 19.90 20.35
CA ALA A 168 1.63 18.78 21.20
C ALA A 168 0.40 17.93 21.56
N GLY A 169 0.57 16.61 21.62
CA GLY A 169 -0.53 15.68 21.85
C GLY A 169 -0.25 14.27 21.34
N ASN A 170 -1.22 13.39 21.47
CA ASN A 170 -1.16 12.04 20.91
C ASN A 170 -1.90 12.02 19.57
N TYR A 171 -1.23 11.46 18.57
CA TYR A 171 -1.72 11.33 17.22
C TYR A 171 -1.86 9.86 16.84
N GLU A 172 -2.91 9.53 16.10
CA GLU A 172 -3.27 8.16 15.73
C GLU A 172 -3.57 8.08 14.22
N PHE A 173 -3.10 7.02 13.58
CA PHE A 173 -3.34 6.67 12.18
C PHE A 173 -3.64 5.16 12.11
N TYR A 174 -4.75 4.80 11.47
CA TYR A 174 -5.31 3.44 11.57
C TYR A 174 -5.07 2.60 10.32
N GLU A 175 -5.47 3.13 9.16
CA GLU A 175 -5.73 2.29 8.00
C GLU A 175 -4.87 2.66 6.80
N SER A 176 -4.22 1.65 6.22
CA SER A 176 -3.58 1.70 4.92
C SER A 176 -3.80 0.39 4.16
N GLY A 177 -3.87 0.47 2.83
CA GLY A 177 -4.06 -0.67 1.96
C GLY A 177 -3.03 -0.72 0.83
N LEU A 178 -2.81 -1.93 0.31
CA LEU A 178 -2.03 -2.22 -0.88
C LEU A 178 -2.91 -2.98 -1.88
N THR A 179 -3.11 -2.39 -3.05
CA THR A 179 -3.96 -2.91 -4.12
C THR A 179 -3.14 -3.13 -5.38
N MET A 180 -3.38 -4.24 -6.06
CA MET A 180 -2.89 -4.49 -7.42
C MET A 180 -3.96 -4.08 -8.43
N TYR A 181 -3.58 -3.32 -9.43
CA TYR A 181 -4.43 -2.91 -10.54
C TYR A 181 -4.00 -3.62 -11.82
N PHE A 182 -4.99 -4.00 -12.62
CA PHE A 182 -4.84 -4.70 -13.88
C PHE A 182 -5.49 -3.85 -14.97
N TYR A 183 -4.73 -3.55 -16.01
CA TYR A 183 -5.21 -2.82 -17.17
C TYR A 183 -5.04 -3.65 -18.43
N GLY A 184 -6.06 -3.69 -19.27
CA GLY A 184 -5.93 -4.38 -20.54
C GLY A 184 -7.22 -4.56 -21.33
N THR A 185 -7.25 -5.62 -22.14
CA THR A 185 -8.44 -6.00 -22.91
C THR A 185 -9.17 -7.13 -22.20
N VAL A 186 -10.42 -6.87 -21.83
CA VAL A 186 -11.31 -7.84 -21.18
C VAL A 186 -12.33 -8.34 -22.18
N ARG A 187 -12.55 -9.66 -22.19
CA ARG A 187 -13.62 -10.30 -22.96
C ARG A 187 -14.73 -10.74 -22.03
N ALA A 188 -15.96 -10.34 -22.33
CA ALA A 188 -17.14 -10.76 -21.58
C ALA A 188 -18.36 -10.92 -22.49
N PRO A 189 -19.44 -11.57 -22.03
CA PRO A 189 -20.69 -11.64 -22.78
C PRO A 189 -21.29 -10.26 -23.04
N LYS A 190 -21.80 -10.06 -24.26
CA LYS A 190 -22.66 -8.91 -24.56
C LYS A 190 -23.97 -9.08 -23.80
N LEU A 191 -24.36 -8.08 -23.03
CA LEU A 191 -25.64 -8.07 -22.31
C LEU A 191 -26.71 -7.30 -23.11
N ASP A 192 -27.97 -7.72 -22.96
CA ASP A 192 -29.14 -6.98 -23.43
C ASP A 192 -29.58 -5.92 -22.39
N ASP A 193 -30.66 -5.19 -22.69
CA ASP A 193 -31.18 -4.13 -21.81
C ASP A 193 -31.68 -4.65 -20.45
N ASN A 194 -31.87 -5.97 -20.31
CA ASN A 194 -32.27 -6.62 -19.05
C ASN A 194 -31.06 -7.23 -18.30
N GLY A 195 -29.84 -7.08 -18.83
CA GLY A 195 -28.63 -7.67 -18.25
C GLY A 195 -28.42 -9.15 -18.57
N ALA A 196 -29.18 -9.73 -19.50
CA ALA A 196 -29.00 -11.13 -19.90
C ALA A 196 -28.01 -11.25 -21.07
N PRO A 197 -27.22 -12.34 -21.15
CA PRO A 197 -26.34 -12.57 -22.29
C PRO A 197 -27.11 -12.68 -23.61
N VAL A 198 -26.71 -11.89 -24.61
CA VAL A 198 -27.19 -12.00 -25.97
C VAL A 198 -26.64 -13.30 -26.57
N LEU A 199 -27.51 -14.17 -27.07
CA LEU A 199 -27.13 -15.45 -27.64
C LEU A 199 -27.06 -15.41 -29.17
N ASP A 200 -26.16 -16.19 -29.76
CA ASP A 200 -26.07 -16.43 -31.20
C ASP A 200 -27.13 -17.45 -31.67
N GLY A 201 -27.14 -17.74 -32.98
CA GLY A 201 -28.07 -18.70 -33.58
C GLY A 201 -27.88 -20.17 -33.12
N SER A 202 -26.81 -20.45 -32.37
CA SER A 202 -26.52 -21.76 -31.76
C SER A 202 -26.78 -21.77 -30.25
N GLY A 203 -27.22 -20.66 -29.66
CA GLY A 203 -27.47 -20.52 -28.23
C GLY A 203 -26.23 -20.20 -27.38
N ASN A 204 -25.09 -19.85 -28.00
CA ASN A 204 -23.90 -19.44 -27.26
C ASN A 204 -23.90 -17.93 -26.99
N PRO A 205 -23.35 -17.45 -25.86
CA PRO A 205 -23.20 -16.02 -25.63
C PRO A 205 -22.31 -15.35 -26.68
N VAL A 206 -22.79 -14.23 -27.22
CA VAL A 206 -21.98 -13.35 -28.07
C VAL A 206 -20.97 -12.63 -27.18
N LEU A 207 -19.68 -12.77 -27.48
CA LEU A 207 -18.61 -12.14 -26.71
C LEU A 207 -18.24 -10.78 -27.31
N VAL A 208 -17.85 -9.85 -26.43
CA VAL A 208 -17.37 -8.51 -26.78
C VAL A 208 -16.06 -8.23 -26.04
N ASP A 209 -15.19 -7.46 -26.69
CA ASP A 209 -13.89 -7.05 -26.16
C ASP A 209 -13.96 -5.59 -25.70
N PHE A 210 -13.54 -5.36 -24.47
CA PHE A 210 -13.44 -4.05 -23.81
C PHE A 210 -11.98 -3.69 -23.66
N VAL A 211 -11.50 -2.81 -24.53
CA VAL A 211 -10.11 -2.32 -24.53
C VAL A 211 -9.94 -1.23 -23.47
N ASN A 212 -8.85 -1.25 -22.71
CA ASN A 212 -8.60 -0.35 -21.57
C ASN A 212 -9.60 -0.55 -20.41
N ALA A 213 -9.96 -1.79 -20.11
CA ALA A 213 -10.68 -2.14 -18.90
C ALA A 213 -9.71 -2.21 -17.71
N GLU A 214 -10.20 -1.84 -16.53
CA GLU A 214 -9.45 -1.79 -15.28
C GLU A 214 -10.09 -2.72 -14.24
N GLY A 215 -9.30 -3.60 -13.65
CA GLY A 215 -9.70 -4.45 -12.52
C GLY A 215 -8.71 -4.30 -11.38
N SER A 216 -9.11 -4.70 -10.17
CA SER A 216 -8.22 -4.63 -9.02
C SER A 216 -8.38 -5.81 -8.07
N LEU A 217 -7.32 -6.05 -7.29
CA LEU A 217 -7.25 -7.05 -6.23
C LEU A 217 -6.55 -6.41 -5.03
N GLU A 218 -7.23 -6.40 -3.87
CA GLU A 218 -6.59 -6.03 -2.61
C GLU A 218 -5.66 -7.16 -2.16
N ILE A 219 -4.39 -6.83 -1.88
CA ILE A 219 -3.39 -7.81 -1.45
C ILE A 219 -3.36 -7.87 0.08
N ALA A 220 -3.36 -6.70 0.71
CA ALA A 220 -3.21 -6.56 2.14
C ALA A 220 -3.71 -5.18 2.61
N GLY A 221 -4.27 -5.16 3.80
CA GLY A 221 -4.61 -3.96 4.56
C GLY A 221 -4.04 -4.05 5.98
N THR A 222 -4.01 -2.93 6.70
CA THR A 222 -3.77 -2.95 8.15
C THR A 222 -5.02 -3.43 8.88
N GLU A 223 -4.85 -4.13 10.01
CA GLU A 223 -5.98 -4.71 10.75
C GLU A 223 -6.89 -3.65 11.39
N CYS A 224 -6.34 -2.49 11.71
CA CYS A 224 -7.07 -1.40 12.35
C CYS A 224 -7.84 -0.59 11.32
N THR A 225 -9.09 -0.97 11.04
CA THR A 225 -9.95 -0.28 10.05
C THR A 225 -10.70 0.93 10.61
N SER A 226 -10.74 1.13 11.93
CA SER A 226 -11.32 2.34 12.53
C SER A 226 -10.98 2.54 14.01
N GLN A 227 -11.28 3.74 14.50
CA GLN A 227 -11.19 4.14 15.91
C GLN A 227 -12.05 3.29 16.87
N ASN A 228 -13.07 2.58 16.37
CA ASN A 228 -14.05 1.87 17.20
C ASN A 228 -13.69 0.40 17.48
N ILE A 229 -12.48 -0.05 17.14
CA ILE A 229 -11.99 -1.39 17.48
C ILE A 229 -11.22 -1.28 18.81
N PRO A 230 -11.82 -1.64 19.96
CA PRO A 230 -11.12 -1.60 21.23
C PRO A 230 -9.91 -2.55 21.20
N ASN A 231 -8.73 -2.03 21.58
CA ASN A 231 -7.46 -2.75 21.66
C ASN A 231 -6.85 -3.20 20.32
N CYS A 232 -6.98 -2.41 19.25
CA CYS A 232 -6.18 -2.69 18.05
C CYS A 232 -4.70 -2.44 18.36
N ALA A 233 -3.90 -3.51 18.41
CA ALA A 233 -2.50 -3.44 18.82
C ALA A 233 -1.57 -2.81 17.76
N ASP A 234 -2.03 -2.78 16.51
CA ASP A 234 -1.26 -2.32 15.34
C ASP A 234 -1.62 -0.89 14.89
N ILE A 235 -2.08 -0.03 15.80
CA ILE A 235 -2.32 1.38 15.49
C ILE A 235 -0.98 2.13 15.41
N PHE A 236 -0.81 2.97 14.39
CA PHE A 236 0.30 3.90 14.33
C PHE A 236 0.02 5.11 15.23
N THR A 237 0.86 5.32 16.24
CA THR A 237 0.72 6.42 17.19
C THR A 237 2.00 7.24 17.32
N ARG A 238 1.87 8.54 17.54
CA ARG A 238 2.97 9.41 17.94
C ARG A 238 2.57 10.32 19.08
N THR A 239 3.45 10.44 20.07
CA THR A 239 3.37 11.50 21.08
C THR A 239 4.21 12.67 20.59
N VAL A 240 3.54 13.76 20.23
CA VAL A 240 4.18 15.00 19.78
C VAL A 240 4.42 15.87 21.01
N VAL A 241 5.68 16.25 21.23
CA VAL A 241 6.07 17.10 22.37
C VAL A 241 6.59 18.45 21.88
N ALA A 242 6.23 19.50 22.60
CA ALA A 242 6.79 20.82 22.37
C ALA A 242 8.31 20.81 22.61
N PRO A 243 9.09 21.61 21.86
CA PRO A 243 10.51 21.80 22.15
C PRO A 243 10.67 22.24 23.60
N VAL A 244 11.49 21.51 24.36
CA VAL A 244 11.84 21.89 25.72
C VAL A 244 12.62 23.21 25.63
N PRO A 245 12.11 24.33 26.20
CA PRO A 245 12.87 25.58 26.20
C PRO A 245 14.18 25.34 26.93
N VAL A 246 15.31 25.49 26.22
CA VAL A 246 16.62 25.44 26.88
C VAL A 246 16.62 26.57 27.91
N PRO A 247 16.78 26.29 29.22
CA PRO A 247 16.74 27.33 30.24
C PRO A 247 17.78 28.40 29.91
N ALA A 248 17.43 29.68 30.07
CA ALA A 248 18.32 30.82 29.80
C ALA A 248 19.69 30.70 30.50
N ALA A 249 19.79 29.88 31.56
CA ALA A 249 21.02 29.52 32.22
C ALA A 249 22.08 28.87 31.28
N PHE A 250 21.69 28.11 30.26
CA PHE A 250 22.65 27.53 29.30
C PHE A 250 23.39 28.61 28.48
N TRP A 251 22.71 29.72 28.18
CA TRP A 251 23.35 30.89 27.55
C TRP A 251 24.30 31.62 28.51
N LEU A 252 24.00 31.61 29.82
CA LEU A 252 24.89 32.17 30.85
C LEU A 252 26.16 31.32 31.04
N PHE A 253 26.08 29.99 30.95
CA PHE A 253 27.29 29.15 31.04
C PHE A 253 28.23 29.33 29.83
N GLY A 254 27.69 29.53 28.62
CA GLY A 254 28.51 29.81 27.43
C GLY A 254 29.18 31.19 27.43
N SER A 255 28.51 32.22 27.98
CA SER A 255 29.03 33.59 28.04
C SER A 255 30.03 33.82 29.18
N VAL A 256 29.90 33.10 30.31
CA VAL A 256 30.87 33.17 31.42
C VAL A 256 32.23 32.56 31.03
N MET A 257 32.27 31.50 30.21
CA MET A 257 33.53 30.89 29.77
C MET A 257 34.35 31.77 28.82
N LEU A 258 33.71 32.62 28.02
CA LEU A 258 34.40 33.61 27.16
C LEU A 258 34.90 34.83 27.94
N GLY A 259 34.26 35.18 29.05
CA GLY A 259 34.66 36.31 29.91
C GLY A 259 35.95 36.08 30.70
N PHE A 260 36.26 34.85 31.09
CA PHE A 260 37.44 34.55 31.91
C PHE A 260 38.76 34.45 31.12
N VAL A 261 38.73 34.26 29.79
CA VAL A 261 39.96 34.27 28.97
C VAL A 261 40.47 35.70 28.71
N GLY A 262 39.61 36.72 28.81
CA GLY A 262 39.96 38.12 28.55
C GLY A 262 40.68 38.86 29.70
N CYS A 263 40.61 38.36 30.94
CA CYS A 263 41.12 39.08 32.12
C CYS A 263 42.53 38.68 32.59
N SER A 264 43.25 37.77 31.91
CA SER A 264 44.59 37.32 32.36
C SER A 264 45.78 38.11 31.82
N ARG A 265 45.58 39.16 30.99
CA ARG A 265 46.67 40.00 30.44
C ARG A 265 46.55 41.47 30.84
N ARG A 266 46.80 41.79 32.10
CA ARG A 266 47.29 43.12 32.51
C ARG A 266 48.02 43.03 33.85
N GLY A 267 49.32 42.78 33.77
CA GLY A 267 50.25 42.76 34.89
C GLY A 267 51.56 43.45 34.54
N VAL A 268 51.61 44.75 34.85
CA VAL A 268 52.76 45.53 35.36
C VAL A 268 54.12 45.43 34.65
N VAL A 269 54.50 46.48 33.91
CA VAL A 269 55.91 46.83 33.66
C VAL A 269 56.27 48.03 34.53
N THR A 270 56.98 47.75 35.62
CA THR A 270 57.64 48.72 36.48
C THR A 270 58.96 49.18 35.87
N ARG A 271 59.12 50.50 35.83
CA ARG A 271 60.30 51.28 35.46
C ARG A 271 61.38 51.17 36.55
N LEU A 272 62.66 51.01 36.20
CA LEU A 272 63.80 51.40 37.07
C LEU A 272 65.12 51.51 36.30
N VAL A 273 65.77 52.66 36.56
CA VAL A 273 67.16 53.15 36.30
C VAL A 273 67.66 53.20 34.86
#